data_AF-A0A947C0V8-F1
#
_entry.id   AF-A0A947C0V8-F1
#
_cell.length_a   1.000
_cell.length_b   1.000
_cell.length_c   1.000
_cell.angle_alpha   90.00
_cell.angle_beta   90.00
_cell.angle_gamma   90.00
#
_symmetry.space_group_name_H-M   'P 1'
#
loop_
_entity.id
_entity.type
_entity.pdbx_description
1 polymer ?
#
loop_
_entity_poly.entity_id
_entity_poly.type
_entity_poly.pdbx_seq_one_letter_code
_entity_poly.pdbx_strand_id
1 'polypeptide(L)'
;MSKRNDPDALEAEAKKLMDEMTGATTESEASGTQEEQLELVQETPEPTDKVETVAEDTNHQEGGDSDDDLRLELAKANKAMKGAQSRMTKATQEAADLKRQNADLINAIAELKSDIAESKKDDGKLAQLREDYPDLAAPLLDELARTQSQVASQQDALAEQAQRKIDEQNEKAAQEHFARIEAEHPDVNDLIETADWLNWLEEQDSATKQWIQAGSANDVNVVLHRFKADMGVEVKTPQERALAKAKAVAEPKLPKARKPKTEGGKKVWTVDEIKRMPNALFEQHQAEIMEAMGSGNIRQ
;
A
#
# COMPACT_ATOMS: atom_id res chain seq x y z
N MET A 1 -17.91 18.10 54.63
CA MET A 1 -17.07 16.90 54.45
C MET A 1 -17.86 15.88 53.65
N SER A 2 -17.20 15.36 52.63
CA SER A 2 -17.68 14.55 51.50
C SER A 2 -18.40 13.27 51.90
N LYS A 3 -19.54 12.96 51.25
CA LYS A 3 -20.06 11.60 50.95
C LYS A 3 -21.10 11.65 49.81
N ARG A 4 -20.69 12.07 48.62
CA ARG A 4 -21.53 11.99 47.39
C ARG A 4 -20.87 11.14 46.29
N ASN A 5 -19.80 10.43 46.62
CA ASN A 5 -19.05 9.63 45.66
C ASN A 5 -18.29 8.51 46.40
N ASP A 6 -19.02 7.69 47.16
CA ASP A 6 -18.46 6.42 47.66
C ASP A 6 -18.58 5.40 46.53
N PRO A 7 -17.45 4.91 45.96
CA PRO A 7 -17.45 4.04 44.78
C PRO A 7 -18.15 2.71 45.04
N ASP A 8 -18.05 2.19 46.27
CA ASP A 8 -18.69 0.92 46.67
C ASP A 8 -20.23 1.02 46.66
N ALA A 9 -20.79 2.21 46.90
CA ALA A 9 -22.24 2.41 46.85
C ALA A 9 -22.77 2.44 45.41
N LEU A 10 -22.00 3.04 44.49
CA LEU A 10 -22.30 3.07 43.05
C LEU A 10 -22.18 1.68 42.41
N GLU A 11 -21.19 0.88 42.84
CA GLU A 11 -21.03 -0.49 42.35
C GLU A 11 -22.14 -1.42 42.85
N ALA A 12 -22.61 -1.23 44.09
CA ALA A 12 -23.76 -1.94 44.63
C ALA A 12 -25.07 -1.60 43.89
N GLU A 13 -25.26 -0.34 43.50
CA GLU A 13 -26.42 0.11 42.73
C GLU A 13 -26.39 -0.43 41.29
N ALA A 14 -25.22 -0.39 40.64
CA ALA A 14 -25.03 -0.94 39.29
C ALA A 14 -25.24 -2.46 39.24
N LYS A 15 -24.76 -3.19 40.27
CA LYS A 15 -24.97 -4.63 40.37
C LYS A 15 -26.44 -4.99 40.56
N LYS A 16 -27.18 -4.20 41.35
CA LYS A 16 -28.62 -4.40 41.56
C LYS A 16 -29.42 -4.18 40.28
N LEU A 17 -29.04 -3.19 39.46
CA LEU A 17 -29.67 -2.91 38.16
C LEU A 17 -29.42 -4.03 37.14
N MET A 18 -28.22 -4.62 37.15
CA MET A 18 -27.88 -5.76 36.29
C MET A 18 -28.69 -7.00 36.66
N ASP A 19 -28.84 -7.28 37.96
CA ASP A 19 -29.62 -8.41 38.47
C ASP A 19 -31.12 -8.28 38.09
N GLU A 20 -31.64 -7.05 38.13
CA GLU A 20 -33.02 -6.74 37.75
C GLU A 20 -33.27 -6.94 36.24
N MET A 21 -32.29 -6.60 35.38
CA MET A 21 -32.37 -6.88 33.94
C MET A 21 -32.25 -8.38 33.61
N THR A 22 -31.42 -9.13 34.34
CA THR A 22 -31.28 -10.58 34.13
C THR A 22 -32.42 -11.38 34.73
N GLY A 23 -33.05 -10.88 35.80
CA GLY A 23 -34.26 -11.48 36.39
C GLY A 23 -35.49 -11.27 35.50
N ALA A 24 -35.62 -10.10 34.87
CA ALA A 24 -36.72 -9.78 33.96
C ALA A 24 -36.69 -10.59 32.64
N THR A 25 -35.61 -11.31 32.32
CA THR A 25 -35.51 -12.12 31.10
C THR A 25 -35.95 -13.58 31.28
N THR A 26 -36.37 -14.01 32.48
CA THR A 26 -36.67 -15.42 32.76
C THR A 26 -38.15 -15.78 32.97
N GLU A 27 -39.08 -14.82 32.95
CA GLU A 27 -40.51 -15.12 33.02
C GLU A 27 -41.30 -14.28 31.99
N SER A 28 -42.19 -14.97 31.24
CA SER A 28 -43.06 -14.47 30.15
C SER A 28 -42.40 -14.49 28.76
N GLU A 29 -42.83 -15.23 27.74
CA GLU A 29 -44.05 -16.01 27.53
C GLU A 29 -43.84 -16.91 26.30
N ALA A 30 -44.35 -18.14 26.37
CA ALA A 30 -44.60 -18.99 25.23
C ALA A 30 -46.00 -18.67 24.67
N SER A 31 -46.14 -18.51 23.35
CA SER A 31 -47.27 -18.99 22.50
C SER A 31 -47.34 -18.25 21.15
N GLY A 32 -47.47 -19.00 20.04
CA GLY A 32 -48.40 -18.63 18.95
C GLY A 32 -47.85 -18.18 17.58
N THR A 33 -47.29 -19.13 16.82
CA THR A 33 -47.41 -19.42 15.36
C THR A 33 -47.95 -18.38 14.33
N GLN A 34 -47.17 -18.16 13.25
CA GLN A 34 -47.50 -18.23 11.78
C GLN A 34 -46.38 -17.54 10.97
N GLU A 35 -45.33 -18.24 10.50
CA GLU A 35 -45.17 -18.84 9.15
C GLU A 35 -45.49 -17.89 7.97
N GLU A 36 -44.46 -17.38 7.28
CA GLU A 36 -44.05 -17.91 5.97
C GLU A 36 -42.78 -17.25 5.40
N GLN A 37 -41.87 -18.13 4.95
CA GLN A 37 -40.95 -18.01 3.82
C GLN A 37 -39.83 -16.96 3.88
N LEU A 38 -38.60 -17.44 4.12
CA LEU A 38 -37.44 -17.17 3.27
C LEU A 38 -36.45 -18.34 3.36
N GLU A 39 -35.89 -18.69 2.21
CA GLU A 39 -35.28 -19.97 1.87
C GLU A 39 -34.03 -20.35 2.66
N LEU A 40 -33.99 -21.64 2.98
CA LEU A 40 -32.85 -22.54 3.18
C LEU A 40 -31.51 -22.04 2.60
N VAL A 41 -30.70 -21.40 3.44
CA VAL A 41 -29.24 -21.34 3.24
C VAL A 41 -28.63 -22.41 4.15
N GLN A 42 -27.97 -23.34 3.48
CA GLN A 42 -27.32 -24.53 4.01
C GLN A 42 -26.52 -24.27 5.29
N GLU A 43 -26.71 -25.17 6.27
CA GLU A 43 -25.78 -25.41 7.38
C GLU A 43 -24.36 -25.39 6.85
N THR A 44 -23.61 -24.36 7.23
CA THR A 44 -22.16 -24.36 7.07
C THR A 44 -21.62 -25.22 8.21
N PRO A 45 -20.90 -26.32 7.92
CA PRO A 45 -20.41 -27.23 8.96
C PRO A 45 -19.49 -26.49 9.92
N GLU A 46 -19.56 -26.88 11.20
CA GLU A 46 -18.61 -26.48 12.24
C GLU A 46 -17.18 -26.43 11.67
N PRO A 47 -16.38 -25.38 11.97
CA PRO A 47 -14.98 -25.41 11.64
C PRO A 47 -14.35 -26.52 12.48
N THR A 48 -14.10 -27.65 11.82
CA THR A 48 -13.24 -28.71 12.31
C THR A 48 -11.89 -28.07 12.56
N ASP A 49 -11.54 -27.97 13.84
CA ASP A 49 -10.24 -27.53 14.32
C ASP A 49 -9.19 -28.57 13.89
N LYS A 50 -8.74 -28.45 12.64
CA LYS A 50 -7.53 -29.08 12.13
C LYS A 50 -6.47 -28.00 12.00
N VAL A 51 -6.00 -27.49 13.13
CA VAL A 51 -4.61 -27.02 13.17
C VAL A 51 -3.75 -28.28 13.18
N GLU A 52 -3.38 -28.69 11.97
CA GLU A 52 -2.25 -29.55 11.69
C GLU A 52 -1.00 -28.87 12.26
N THR A 53 -0.76 -29.08 13.56
CA THR A 53 0.58 -28.90 14.10
C THR A 53 1.42 -30.00 13.45
N VAL A 54 2.23 -29.61 12.46
CA VAL A 54 3.38 -30.41 12.03
C VAL A 54 4.22 -30.65 13.29
N ALA A 55 3.96 -31.77 13.95
CA ALA A 55 4.83 -32.33 14.95
C ALA A 55 6.05 -32.82 14.16
N GLU A 56 7.06 -31.96 14.11
CA GLU A 56 8.38 -32.34 13.67
C GLU A 56 8.80 -33.56 14.48
N ASP A 57 8.97 -34.67 13.77
CA ASP A 57 9.32 -35.99 14.26
C ASP A 57 10.68 -35.91 14.97
N THR A 58 10.63 -35.61 16.27
CA THR A 58 11.79 -35.70 17.14
C THR A 58 11.82 -37.10 17.69
N ASN A 59 12.53 -37.96 16.98
CA ASN A 59 12.99 -39.29 17.41
C ASN A 59 13.55 -39.19 18.84
N HIS A 60 12.74 -39.58 19.83
CA HIS A 60 13.17 -39.67 21.23
C HIS A 60 13.93 -40.98 21.41
N GLN A 61 15.24 -40.86 21.51
CA GLN A 61 16.10 -41.93 21.98
C GLN A 61 16.08 -41.93 23.52
N GLU A 62 15.63 -43.04 24.09
CA GLU A 62 15.60 -43.26 25.54
C GLU A 62 16.99 -43.07 26.17
N GLY A 63 17.04 -42.33 27.27
CA GLY A 63 18.10 -42.44 28.27
C GLY A 63 18.66 -41.13 28.77
N GLY A 64 18.22 -40.69 29.95
CA GLY A 64 18.89 -39.65 30.72
C GLY A 64 17.95 -38.89 31.66
N ASP A 65 17.84 -39.36 32.90
CA ASP A 65 17.27 -38.58 34.01
C ASP A 65 18.09 -37.31 34.21
N SER A 66 17.61 -36.19 33.69
CA SER A 66 18.06 -34.86 34.07
C SER A 66 16.84 -33.98 34.29
N ASP A 67 16.63 -33.59 35.54
CA ASP A 67 15.63 -32.63 36.03
C ASP A 67 15.61 -31.32 35.21
N ASP A 68 16.67 -31.05 34.44
CA ASP A 68 16.81 -29.90 33.55
C ASP A 68 16.04 -30.02 32.23
N ASP A 69 15.87 -31.22 31.64
CA ASP A 69 15.10 -31.40 30.40
C ASP A 69 13.59 -31.25 30.65
N LEU A 70 13.10 -31.80 31.76
CA LEU A 70 11.72 -31.59 32.23
C LEU A 70 11.44 -30.12 32.49
N ARG A 71 12.38 -29.38 33.08
CA ARG A 71 12.26 -27.91 33.28
C ARG A 71 12.21 -27.15 31.95
N LEU A 72 12.98 -27.57 30.96
CA LEU A 72 13.02 -26.94 29.63
C LEU A 72 11.72 -27.14 28.86
N GLU A 73 11.12 -28.33 28.95
CA GLU A 73 9.83 -28.64 28.35
C GLU A 73 8.68 -27.89 29.04
N LEU A 74 8.70 -27.80 30.37
CA LEU A 74 7.74 -27.01 31.15
C LEU A 74 7.86 -25.51 30.84
N ALA A 75 9.08 -25.01 30.61
CA ALA A 75 9.31 -23.62 30.19
C ALA A 75 8.81 -23.36 28.76
N LYS A 76 9.00 -24.30 27.83
CA LYS A 76 8.46 -24.22 26.45
C LYS A 76 6.94 -24.24 26.45
N ALA A 77 6.32 -25.12 27.24
CA ALA A 77 4.86 -25.18 27.42
C ALA A 77 4.29 -23.88 28.02
N ASN A 78 4.93 -23.34 29.08
CA ASN A 78 4.52 -22.05 29.66
C ASN A 78 4.66 -20.89 28.67
N LYS A 79 5.72 -20.88 27.85
CA LYS A 79 5.90 -19.86 26.80
C LYS A 79 4.84 -19.97 25.71
N ALA A 80 4.49 -21.19 25.30
CA ALA A 80 3.41 -21.44 24.35
C ALA A 80 2.05 -20.99 24.91
N MET A 81 1.75 -21.34 26.17
CA MET A 81 0.51 -20.92 26.84
C MET A 81 0.42 -19.39 26.96
N LYS A 82 1.51 -18.72 27.33
CA LYS A 82 1.56 -17.25 27.39
C LYS A 82 1.37 -16.60 26.02
N GLY A 83 1.94 -17.20 24.97
CA GLY A 83 1.72 -16.76 23.59
C GLY A 83 0.27 -16.93 23.14
N ALA A 84 -0.34 -18.07 23.46
CA ALA A 84 -1.76 -18.35 23.18
C ALA A 84 -2.68 -17.38 23.94
N GLN A 85 -2.40 -17.14 25.22
CA GLN A 85 -3.15 -16.18 26.04
C GLN A 85 -3.04 -14.76 25.47
N SER A 86 -1.85 -14.32 25.07
CA SER A 86 -1.65 -13.01 24.43
C SER A 86 -2.43 -12.88 23.12
N ARG A 87 -2.46 -13.92 22.30
CA ARG A 87 -3.24 -13.94 21.04
C ARG A 87 -4.74 -13.90 21.32
N MET A 88 -5.21 -14.65 22.31
CA MET A 88 -6.61 -14.65 22.73
C MET A 88 -7.03 -13.26 23.23
N THR A 89 -6.22 -12.62 24.07
CA THR A 89 -6.49 -11.26 24.54
C THR A 89 -6.53 -10.27 23.39
N LYS A 90 -5.59 -10.35 22.44
CA LYS A 90 -5.57 -9.48 21.26
C LYS A 90 -6.80 -9.70 20.38
N ALA A 91 -7.15 -10.94 20.08
CA ALA A 91 -8.34 -11.29 19.30
C ALA A 91 -9.63 -10.83 19.99
N THR A 92 -9.70 -10.92 21.33
CA THR A 92 -10.86 -10.43 22.10
C THR A 92 -10.96 -8.91 22.03
N GLN A 93 -9.83 -8.20 22.10
CA GLN A 93 -9.79 -6.74 21.96
C GLN A 93 -10.21 -6.31 20.55
N GLU A 94 -9.65 -6.94 19.51
CA GLU A 94 -10.02 -6.70 18.11
C GLU A 94 -11.52 -6.99 17.88
N ALA A 95 -12.07 -8.07 18.44
CA ALA A 95 -13.50 -8.37 18.36
C ALA A 95 -14.37 -7.33 19.09
N ALA A 96 -13.92 -6.81 20.23
CA ALA A 96 -14.61 -5.75 20.94
C ALA A 96 -14.60 -4.43 20.15
N ASP A 97 -13.47 -4.09 19.53
CA ASP A 97 -13.33 -2.89 18.70
C ASP A 97 -14.17 -3.00 17.42
N LEU A 98 -14.21 -4.17 16.78
CA LEU A 98 -15.11 -4.43 15.64
C LEU A 98 -16.59 -4.32 16.04
N LYS A 99 -16.96 -4.81 17.22
CA LYS A 99 -18.34 -4.64 17.72
C LYS A 99 -18.68 -3.17 17.96
N ARG A 100 -17.75 -2.37 18.48
CA ARG A 100 -17.94 -0.91 18.62
C ARG A 100 -18.11 -0.25 17.26
N GLN A 101 -17.22 -0.53 16.31
CA GLN A 101 -17.32 0.00 14.94
C GLN A 101 -18.65 -0.36 14.28
N ASN A 102 -19.10 -1.61 14.42
CA ASN A 102 -20.40 -2.03 13.90
C ASN A 102 -21.56 -1.31 14.57
N ALA A 103 -21.52 -1.09 15.89
CA ALA A 103 -22.54 -0.33 16.59
C ALA A 103 -22.56 1.14 16.12
N ASP A 104 -21.40 1.76 15.95
CA ASP A 104 -21.26 3.13 15.45
C ASP A 104 -21.80 3.26 14.01
N LEU A 105 -21.51 2.28 13.14
CA LEU A 105 -22.08 2.23 11.79
C LEU A 105 -23.60 2.07 11.79
N ILE A 106 -24.14 1.22 12.67
CA ILE A 106 -25.59 1.06 12.81
C ILE A 106 -26.23 2.38 13.26
N ASN A 107 -25.62 3.08 14.21
CA ASN A 107 -26.09 4.39 14.67
C ASN A 107 -26.06 5.43 13.53
N ALA A 108 -24.96 5.49 12.77
CA ALA A 108 -24.87 6.40 11.61
C ALA A 108 -25.91 6.08 10.52
N ILE A 109 -26.18 4.80 10.27
CA ILE A 109 -27.24 4.38 9.33
C ILE A 109 -28.63 4.75 9.88
N ALA A 110 -28.86 4.63 11.19
CA ALA A 110 -30.12 5.02 11.80
C ALA A 110 -30.34 6.53 11.72
N GLU A 111 -29.30 7.33 11.94
CA GLU A 111 -29.32 8.78 11.80
C GLU A 111 -29.61 9.20 10.34
N LEU A 112 -28.88 8.63 9.37
CA LEU A 112 -29.15 8.89 7.94
C LEU A 112 -30.56 8.49 7.51
N LYS A 113 -31.09 7.38 8.05
CA LYS A 113 -32.49 6.98 7.79
C LYS A 113 -33.48 7.98 8.38
N SER A 114 -33.19 8.56 9.55
CA SER A 114 -34.00 9.62 10.15
C SER A 114 -33.98 10.87 9.28
N ASP A 115 -32.80 11.32 8.84
CA ASP A 115 -32.65 12.49 7.98
C ASP A 115 -33.42 12.33 6.66
N ILE A 116 -33.36 11.14 6.04
CA ILE A 116 -34.12 10.82 4.83
C ILE A 116 -35.64 10.86 5.11
N ALA A 117 -36.10 10.39 6.28
CA ALA A 117 -37.50 10.42 6.64
C ALA A 117 -37.99 11.86 6.90
N GLU A 118 -37.17 12.70 7.54
CA GLU A 118 -37.45 14.11 7.76
C GLU A 118 -37.51 14.89 6.45
N SER A 119 -36.54 14.70 5.54
CA SER A 119 -36.54 15.30 4.21
C SER A 119 -37.80 14.94 3.41
N LYS A 120 -38.22 13.67 3.41
CA LYS A 120 -39.48 13.25 2.75
C LYS A 120 -40.72 13.90 3.34
N LYS A 121 -40.73 14.14 4.66
CA LYS A 121 -41.84 14.82 5.34
C LYS A 121 -41.90 16.29 4.94
N ASP A 122 -40.76 16.95 4.80
CA ASP A 122 -40.68 18.32 4.32
C ASP A 122 -41.11 18.44 2.86
N ASP A 123 -40.72 17.51 1.98
CA ASP A 123 -41.23 17.45 0.61
C ASP A 123 -42.76 17.34 0.56
N GLY A 124 -43.36 16.54 1.46
CA GLY A 124 -44.82 16.44 1.59
C GLY A 124 -45.49 17.76 1.98
N LYS A 125 -44.88 18.53 2.90
CA LYS A 125 -45.39 19.86 3.27
C LYS A 125 -45.24 20.87 2.12
N LEU A 126 -44.15 20.79 1.35
CA LEU A 126 -43.95 21.64 0.18
C LEU A 126 -44.98 21.33 -0.92
N ALA A 127 -45.33 20.05 -1.10
CA ALA A 127 -46.40 19.65 -2.02
C ALA A 127 -47.77 20.17 -1.57
N GLN A 128 -48.08 20.11 -0.27
CA GLN A 128 -49.31 20.68 0.27
C GLN A 128 -49.36 22.21 0.11
N LEU A 129 -48.24 22.90 0.34
CA LEU A 129 -48.15 24.35 0.13
C LEU A 129 -48.38 24.74 -1.34
N ARG A 130 -47.93 23.90 -2.29
CA ARG A 130 -48.17 24.09 -3.72
C ARG A 130 -49.66 23.97 -4.07
N GLU A 131 -50.39 23.06 -3.42
CA GLU A 131 -51.82 22.86 -3.62
C GLU A 131 -52.66 23.98 -2.97
N ASP A 132 -52.31 24.37 -1.74
CA ASP A 132 -53.03 25.39 -0.99
C ASP A 132 -52.83 26.81 -1.56
N TYR A 133 -51.69 27.06 -2.22
CA TYR A 133 -51.31 28.38 -2.77
C TYR A 133 -50.62 28.30 -4.14
N PRO A 134 -51.32 27.88 -5.22
CA PRO A 134 -50.69 27.66 -6.52
C PRO A 134 -50.07 28.92 -7.14
N ASP A 135 -50.74 30.08 -7.04
CA ASP A 135 -50.28 31.32 -7.69
C ASP A 135 -49.04 31.94 -7.03
N LEU A 136 -48.77 31.62 -5.76
CA LEU A 136 -47.66 32.19 -4.99
C LEU A 136 -46.56 31.17 -4.72
N ALA A 137 -46.91 29.96 -4.29
CA ALA A 137 -45.95 28.93 -3.90
C ALA A 137 -45.33 28.22 -5.11
N ALA A 138 -46.11 27.90 -6.15
CA ALA A 138 -45.58 27.19 -7.32
C ALA A 138 -44.39 27.91 -8.01
N PRO A 139 -44.49 29.22 -8.37
CA PRO A 139 -43.37 29.90 -9.02
C PRO A 139 -42.14 30.06 -8.11
N LEU A 140 -42.34 30.22 -6.79
CA LEU A 140 -41.24 30.34 -5.83
C LEU A 140 -40.51 29.00 -5.62
N LEU A 141 -41.25 27.90 -5.52
CA LEU A 141 -40.67 26.56 -5.38
C LEU A 141 -39.96 26.12 -6.67
N ASP A 142 -40.51 26.45 -7.84
CA ASP A 142 -39.87 26.14 -9.13
C ASP A 142 -38.56 26.93 -9.30
N GLU A 143 -38.53 28.20 -8.90
CA GLU A 143 -37.30 29.01 -8.88
C GLU A 143 -36.28 28.49 -7.86
N LEU A 144 -36.74 28.09 -6.66
CA LEU A 144 -35.88 27.48 -5.64
C LEU A 144 -35.28 26.16 -6.14
N ALA A 145 -36.08 25.29 -6.75
CA ALA A 145 -35.60 24.04 -7.33
C ALA A 145 -34.57 24.29 -8.44
N ARG A 146 -34.80 25.29 -9.29
CA ARG A 146 -33.85 25.71 -10.33
C ARG A 146 -32.53 26.20 -9.73
N THR A 147 -32.59 27.09 -8.74
CA THR A 147 -31.40 27.63 -8.09
C THR A 147 -30.65 26.56 -7.32
N GLN A 148 -31.34 25.66 -6.61
CA GLN A 148 -30.74 24.52 -5.94
C GLN A 148 -30.05 23.57 -6.93
N SER A 149 -30.68 23.28 -8.07
CA SER A 149 -30.07 22.49 -9.15
C SER A 149 -28.80 23.15 -9.72
N GLN A 150 -28.83 24.47 -9.90
CA GLN A 150 -27.65 25.24 -10.34
C GLN A 150 -26.53 25.27 -9.29
N VAL A 151 -26.87 25.32 -8.00
CA VAL A 151 -25.89 25.25 -6.91
C VAL A 151 -25.31 23.84 -6.80
N ALA A 152 -26.15 22.79 -6.87
CA ALA A 152 -25.70 21.40 -6.82
C ALA A 152 -24.73 21.09 -7.97
N SER A 153 -25.08 21.44 -9.20
CA SER A 153 -24.19 21.23 -10.36
C SER A 153 -22.86 21.99 -10.24
N GLN A 154 -22.84 23.20 -9.66
CA GLN A 154 -21.60 23.92 -9.39
C GLN A 154 -20.78 23.28 -8.27
N GLN A 155 -21.43 22.79 -7.21
CA GLN A 155 -20.77 22.06 -6.13
C GLN A 155 -20.15 20.76 -6.65
N ASP A 156 -20.87 20.00 -7.46
CA ASP A 156 -20.37 18.77 -8.08
C ASP A 156 -19.15 19.05 -8.96
N ALA A 157 -19.22 20.09 -9.82
CA ALA A 157 -18.10 20.50 -10.65
C ALA A 157 -16.88 20.94 -9.82
N LEU A 158 -17.10 21.64 -8.70
CA LEU A 158 -16.04 22.08 -7.80
C LEU A 158 -15.44 20.90 -7.03
N ALA A 159 -16.27 19.96 -6.57
CA ALA A 159 -15.84 18.74 -5.90
C ALA A 159 -15.01 17.86 -6.85
N GLU A 160 -15.45 17.69 -8.09
CA GLU A 160 -14.69 16.97 -9.12
C GLU A 160 -13.36 17.66 -9.42
N GLN A 161 -13.35 19.00 -9.51
CA GLN A 161 -12.11 19.75 -9.70
C GLN A 161 -11.16 19.60 -8.49
N ALA A 162 -11.69 19.62 -7.26
CA ALA A 162 -10.90 19.44 -6.05
C ALA A 162 -10.30 18.03 -6.00
N GLN A 163 -11.10 17.01 -6.33
CA GLN A 163 -10.64 15.63 -6.39
C GLN A 163 -9.52 15.46 -7.41
N ARG A 164 -9.71 15.95 -8.64
CA ARG A 164 -8.68 15.92 -9.69
C ARG A 164 -7.38 16.59 -9.23
N LYS A 165 -7.45 17.72 -8.52
CA LYS A 165 -6.25 18.39 -7.97
C LYS A 165 -5.55 17.57 -6.89
N ILE A 166 -6.29 16.86 -6.05
CA ILE A 166 -5.72 15.96 -5.03
C ILE A 166 -5.03 14.79 -5.73
N ASP A 167 -5.69 14.18 -6.71
CA ASP A 167 -5.15 13.06 -7.47
C ASP A 167 -3.87 13.47 -8.22
N GLU A 168 -3.88 14.63 -8.88
CA GLU A 168 -2.69 15.19 -9.54
C GLU A 168 -1.54 15.47 -8.56
N GLN A 169 -1.83 15.94 -7.33
CA GLN A 169 -0.81 16.18 -6.32
C GLN A 169 -0.23 14.87 -5.80
N ASN A 170 -1.08 13.88 -5.55
CA ASN A 170 -0.66 12.56 -5.11
C ASN A 170 0.19 11.87 -6.17
N GLU A 171 -0.21 11.96 -7.45
CA GLU A 171 0.55 11.41 -8.55
C GLU A 171 1.92 12.10 -8.69
N LYS A 172 1.97 13.43 -8.62
CA LYS A 172 3.25 14.18 -8.61
C LYS A 172 4.13 13.80 -7.43
N ALA A 173 3.56 13.70 -6.23
CA ALA A 173 4.30 13.29 -5.05
C ALA A 173 4.86 11.88 -5.18
N ALA A 174 4.08 10.94 -5.74
CA ALA A 174 4.53 9.59 -6.04
C ALA A 174 5.64 9.57 -7.10
N GLN A 175 5.48 10.32 -8.19
CA GLN A 175 6.52 10.45 -9.22
C GLN A 175 7.81 11.06 -8.66
N GLU A 176 7.72 12.11 -7.85
CA GLU A 176 8.90 12.69 -7.19
C GLU A 176 9.56 11.72 -6.21
N HIS A 177 8.75 10.94 -5.48
CA HIS A 177 9.23 9.90 -4.58
C HIS A 177 10.03 8.84 -5.34
N PHE A 178 9.46 8.25 -6.39
CA PHE A 178 10.15 7.25 -7.22
C PHE A 178 11.36 7.83 -7.97
N ALA A 179 11.27 9.04 -8.52
CA ALA A 179 12.37 9.67 -9.23
C ALA A 179 13.60 9.89 -8.33
N ARG A 180 13.39 10.20 -7.04
CA ARG A 180 14.51 10.31 -6.08
C ARG A 180 15.16 8.96 -5.79
N ILE A 181 14.35 7.89 -5.72
CA ILE A 181 14.86 6.53 -5.53
C ILE A 181 15.66 6.09 -6.76
N GLU A 182 15.12 6.24 -7.97
CA GLU A 182 15.79 5.90 -9.23
C GLU A 182 17.10 6.70 -9.44
N ALA A 183 17.14 7.96 -9.00
CA ALA A 183 18.35 8.77 -9.09
C ALA A 183 19.53 8.23 -8.26
N GLU A 184 19.25 7.50 -7.18
CA GLU A 184 20.26 6.87 -6.32
C GLU A 184 20.45 5.38 -6.64
N HIS A 185 19.40 4.72 -7.10
CA HIS A 185 19.30 3.29 -7.42
C HIS A 185 18.61 3.08 -8.78
N PRO A 186 19.31 3.23 -9.91
CA PRO A 186 18.71 3.09 -11.25
C PRO A 186 18.28 1.65 -11.59
N ASP A 187 18.76 0.68 -10.81
CA ASP A 187 18.44 -0.75 -10.88
C ASP A 187 17.26 -1.14 -9.98
N VAL A 188 16.62 -0.19 -9.29
CA VAL A 188 15.57 -0.48 -8.30
C VAL A 188 14.41 -1.28 -8.89
N ASN A 189 13.96 -0.97 -10.10
CA ASN A 189 12.81 -1.63 -10.71
C ASN A 189 13.08 -3.12 -10.96
N ASP A 190 14.29 -3.47 -11.38
CA ASP A 190 14.67 -4.87 -11.60
C ASP A 190 14.98 -5.58 -10.27
N LEU A 191 15.54 -4.85 -9.30
CA LEU A 191 15.90 -5.35 -7.98
C LEU A 191 14.68 -5.83 -7.20
N ILE A 192 13.61 -5.02 -7.17
CA ILE A 192 12.41 -5.32 -6.37
C ILE A 192 11.61 -6.50 -6.90
N GLU A 193 11.76 -6.84 -8.19
CA GLU A 193 11.14 -8.01 -8.82
C GLU A 193 11.93 -9.30 -8.55
N THR A 194 13.15 -9.20 -8.04
CA THR A 194 14.01 -10.36 -7.80
C THR A 194 13.60 -11.11 -6.53
N ALA A 195 13.60 -12.45 -6.58
CA ALA A 195 13.27 -13.30 -5.44
C ALA A 195 14.16 -13.03 -4.21
N ASP A 196 15.44 -12.71 -4.42
CA ASP A 196 16.39 -12.37 -3.35
C ASP A 196 15.95 -11.15 -2.54
N TRP A 197 15.38 -10.13 -3.20
CA TRP A 197 14.86 -8.95 -2.51
C TRP A 197 13.63 -9.29 -1.66
N LEU A 198 12.69 -10.05 -2.22
CA LEU A 198 11.46 -10.44 -1.52
C LEU A 198 11.78 -11.31 -0.29
N ASN A 199 12.66 -12.30 -0.45
CA ASN A 199 13.10 -13.17 0.64
C ASN A 199 13.82 -12.38 1.72
N TRP A 200 14.75 -11.49 1.34
CA TRP A 200 15.43 -10.62 2.30
C TRP A 200 14.46 -9.70 3.03
N LEU A 201 13.49 -9.12 2.31
CA LEU A 201 12.48 -8.21 2.87
C LEU A 201 11.55 -8.93 3.86
N GLU A 202 11.19 -10.19 3.60
CA GLU A 202 10.40 -11.01 4.50
C GLU A 202 11.09 -11.25 5.85
N GLU A 203 12.41 -11.41 5.85
CA GLU A 203 13.23 -11.57 7.05
C GLU A 203 13.38 -10.27 7.86
N GLN A 204 13.12 -9.10 7.26
CA GLN A 204 13.25 -7.82 7.94
C GLN A 204 12.18 -7.57 9.01
N ASP A 205 12.53 -6.69 9.95
CA ASP A 205 11.64 -6.23 11.01
C ASP A 205 10.48 -5.37 10.48
N SER A 206 9.45 -5.20 11.31
CA SER A 206 8.25 -4.45 10.93
C SER A 206 8.52 -2.99 10.58
N ALA A 207 9.53 -2.35 11.15
CA ALA A 207 9.84 -0.96 10.86
C ALA A 207 10.47 -0.81 9.47
N THR A 208 11.38 -1.71 9.10
CA THR A 208 11.97 -1.74 7.74
C THR A 208 10.89 -1.96 6.66
N LYS A 209 9.93 -2.86 6.91
CA LYS A 209 8.78 -3.08 6.01
C LYS A 209 7.90 -1.83 5.91
N GLN A 210 7.68 -1.14 7.03
CA GLN A 210 6.92 0.11 7.06
C GLN A 210 7.61 1.24 6.29
N TRP A 211 8.94 1.33 6.33
CA TRP A 211 9.71 2.31 5.57
C TRP A 211 9.58 2.12 4.06
N ILE A 212 9.43 0.88 3.58
CA ILE A 212 9.18 0.62 2.15
C ILE A 212 7.74 0.96 1.76
N GLN A 213 6.76 0.65 2.62
CA GLN A 213 5.34 0.82 2.29
C GLN A 213 4.85 2.26 2.41
N ALA A 214 5.33 2.99 3.42
CA ALA A 214 4.82 4.32 3.77
C ALA A 214 5.92 5.31 4.15
N GLY A 215 7.19 4.93 4.01
CA GLY A 215 8.32 5.80 4.31
C GLY A 215 8.58 6.83 3.21
N SER A 216 9.56 7.70 3.47
CA SER A 216 10.04 8.66 2.48
C SER A 216 11.04 8.00 1.52
N ALA A 217 11.31 8.65 0.39
CA ALA A 217 12.30 8.19 -0.58
C ALA A 217 13.69 7.95 0.06
N ASN A 218 14.05 8.77 1.06
CA ASN A 218 15.31 8.60 1.80
C ASN A 218 15.31 7.33 2.64
N ASP A 219 14.19 7.00 3.28
CA ASP A 219 14.07 5.78 4.10
C ASP A 219 14.17 4.55 3.19
N VAL A 220 13.49 4.56 2.04
CA VAL A 220 13.59 3.50 1.04
C VAL A 220 15.03 3.36 0.54
N ASN A 221 15.73 4.45 0.24
CA ASN A 221 17.14 4.41 -0.18
C ASN A 221 18.05 3.80 0.91
N VAL A 222 17.81 4.11 2.18
CA VAL A 222 18.55 3.47 3.29
C VAL A 222 18.33 1.96 3.31
N VAL A 223 17.07 1.51 3.11
CA VAL A 223 16.76 0.09 3.07
C VAL A 223 17.39 -0.60 1.86
N LEU A 224 17.33 0.01 0.67
CA LEU A 224 17.99 -0.48 -0.53
C LEU A 224 19.51 -0.54 -0.36
N HIS A 225 20.11 0.43 0.34
CA HIS A 225 21.52 0.41 0.69
C HIS A 225 21.89 -0.74 1.61
N ARG A 226 21.06 -1.03 2.62
CA ARG A 226 21.24 -2.17 3.52
C ARG A 226 21.18 -3.49 2.76
N PHE A 227 20.17 -3.68 1.93
CA PHE A 227 20.06 -4.88 1.09
C PHE A 227 21.30 -5.10 0.22
N LYS A 228 21.76 -4.04 -0.48
CA LYS A 228 22.95 -4.15 -1.33
C LYS A 228 24.22 -4.44 -0.54
N ALA A 229 24.34 -3.90 0.68
CA ALA A 229 25.44 -4.21 1.57
C ALA A 229 25.41 -5.67 2.05
N ASP A 230 24.24 -6.19 2.41
CA ASP A 230 24.05 -7.58 2.83
C ASP A 230 24.32 -8.58 1.69
N MET A 231 23.92 -8.22 0.46
CA MET A 231 24.19 -9.01 -0.76
C MET A 231 25.64 -8.90 -1.25
N GLY A 232 26.50 -8.13 -0.57
CA GLY A 232 27.92 -7.98 -0.93
C GLY A 232 28.18 -7.15 -2.19
N VAL A 233 27.20 -6.40 -2.68
CA VAL A 233 27.37 -5.47 -3.79
C VAL A 233 27.89 -4.15 -3.22
N GLU A 234 29.21 -3.99 -3.18
CA GLU A 234 29.85 -2.76 -2.68
C GLU A 234 29.27 -1.52 -3.36
N VAL A 235 28.49 -0.78 -2.58
CA VAL A 235 27.93 0.50 -2.97
C VAL A 235 29.09 1.49 -3.07
N LYS A 236 29.47 1.87 -4.30
CA LYS A 236 30.49 2.89 -4.57
C LYS A 236 30.34 4.06 -3.60
N THR A 237 31.43 4.41 -2.93
CA THR A 237 31.44 5.40 -1.85
C THR A 237 30.91 6.76 -2.34
N PRO A 238 30.38 7.63 -1.45
CA PRO A 238 29.90 8.96 -1.84
C PRO A 238 30.94 9.77 -2.61
N GLN A 239 32.23 9.57 -2.31
CA GLN A 239 33.35 10.19 -3.01
C GLN A 239 33.52 9.67 -4.44
N GLU A 240 33.41 8.35 -4.66
CA GLU A 240 33.43 7.75 -6.00
C GLU A 240 32.20 8.13 -6.83
N ARG A 241 31.04 8.26 -6.19
CA ARG A 241 29.80 8.75 -6.82
C ARG A 241 29.95 10.20 -7.27
N ALA A 242 30.52 11.06 -6.42
CA ALA A 242 30.81 12.46 -6.78
C ALA A 242 31.83 12.55 -7.92
N LEU A 243 32.88 11.71 -7.89
CA LEU A 243 33.87 11.66 -8.96
C LEU A 243 33.27 11.16 -10.29
N ALA A 244 32.38 10.16 -10.25
CA ALA A 244 31.70 9.65 -11.44
C ALA A 244 30.73 10.68 -12.04
N LYS A 245 29.95 11.38 -11.20
CA LYS A 245 29.07 12.48 -11.63
C LYS A 245 29.89 13.65 -12.21
N ALA A 246 30.99 14.02 -11.57
CA ALA A 246 31.90 15.05 -12.08
C ALA A 246 32.54 14.66 -13.42
N LYS A 247 32.96 13.39 -13.58
CA LYS A 247 33.48 12.86 -14.85
C LYS A 247 32.43 12.83 -15.95
N ALA A 248 31.18 12.44 -15.65
CA ALA A 248 30.10 12.41 -16.62
C ALA A 248 29.65 13.82 -17.10
N VAL A 249 29.83 14.84 -16.26
CA VAL A 249 29.57 16.25 -16.62
C VAL A 249 30.77 16.89 -17.33
N ALA A 250 31.99 16.50 -16.95
CA ALA A 250 33.23 17.03 -17.51
C ALA A 250 33.63 16.38 -18.85
N GLU A 251 33.18 15.16 -19.14
CA GLU A 251 33.27 14.58 -20.48
C GLU A 251 32.21 15.25 -21.36
N PRO A 252 32.59 16.18 -22.26
CA PRO A 252 31.65 16.65 -23.25
C PRO A 252 31.29 15.42 -24.07
N LYS A 253 30.00 15.12 -24.24
CA LYS A 253 29.59 14.18 -25.29
C LYS A 253 30.07 14.79 -26.61
N LEU A 254 31.28 14.44 -27.04
CA LEU A 254 31.81 14.84 -28.33
C LEU A 254 30.72 14.42 -29.33
N PRO A 255 30.12 15.36 -30.09
CA PRO A 255 29.18 14.97 -31.12
C PRO A 255 29.91 13.97 -31.97
N LYS A 256 29.41 12.72 -32.04
CA LYS A 256 29.91 11.65 -32.92
C LYS A 256 30.32 12.34 -34.20
N ALA A 257 31.63 12.40 -34.46
CA ALA A 257 32.20 13.24 -35.50
C ALA A 257 31.34 13.10 -36.75
N ARG A 258 30.65 14.17 -37.13
CA ARG A 258 29.95 14.28 -38.41
C ARG A 258 30.99 13.83 -39.43
N LYS A 259 30.80 12.65 -40.04
CA LYS A 259 31.57 12.26 -41.20
C LYS A 259 31.37 13.39 -42.20
N PRO A 260 32.40 14.19 -42.54
CA PRO A 260 32.22 15.18 -43.58
C PRO A 260 31.89 14.40 -44.84
N LYS A 261 30.72 14.66 -45.41
CA LYS A 261 30.31 14.15 -46.71
C LYS A 261 31.26 14.81 -47.72
N THR A 262 32.39 14.18 -47.98
CA THR A 262 33.27 14.55 -49.08
C THR A 262 32.53 14.21 -50.37
N GLU A 263 32.10 15.27 -51.05
CA GLU A 263 31.63 15.30 -52.42
C GLU A 263 32.55 14.42 -53.28
N GLY A 264 32.01 13.29 -53.76
CA GLY A 264 32.73 12.38 -54.66
C GLY A 264 33.06 10.99 -54.13
N GLY A 265 32.19 10.35 -53.36
CA GLY A 265 31.98 8.88 -53.30
C GLY A 265 33.15 7.91 -53.03
N LYS A 266 34.38 8.38 -52.91
CA LYS A 266 35.58 7.55 -52.73
C LYS A 266 35.90 7.40 -51.26
N LYS A 267 36.22 6.16 -50.86
CA LYS A 267 36.52 5.80 -49.47
C LYS A 267 37.80 6.49 -49.02
N VAL A 268 37.71 7.30 -47.96
CA VAL A 268 38.87 7.93 -47.29
C VAL A 268 39.48 6.90 -46.35
N TRP A 269 40.74 6.55 -46.57
CA TRP A 269 41.47 5.60 -45.73
C TRP A 269 42.27 6.35 -44.65
N THR A 270 42.38 5.75 -43.45
CA THR A 270 43.22 6.31 -42.37
C THR A 270 44.55 5.56 -42.30
N VAL A 271 45.65 6.25 -41.98
CA VAL A 271 47.00 5.64 -41.87
C VAL A 271 47.02 4.49 -40.85
N ASP A 272 46.32 4.64 -39.72
CA ASP A 272 46.20 3.59 -38.71
C ASP A 272 45.39 2.38 -39.19
N GLU A 273 44.40 2.59 -40.07
CA GLU A 273 43.60 1.52 -40.66
C GLU A 273 44.44 0.70 -41.64
N ILE A 274 45.25 1.36 -42.46
CA ILE A 274 46.17 0.70 -43.40
C ILE A 274 47.25 -0.08 -42.61
N LYS A 275 47.80 0.49 -41.54
CA LYS A 275 48.84 -0.16 -40.72
C LYS A 275 48.34 -1.37 -39.93
N ARG A 276 47.06 -1.38 -39.53
CA ARG A 276 46.45 -2.49 -38.77
C ARG A 276 45.84 -3.57 -39.67
N MET A 277 45.78 -3.35 -40.98
CA MET A 277 45.16 -4.28 -41.90
C MET A 277 46.07 -5.52 -42.14
N PRO A 278 45.52 -6.75 -42.06
CA PRO A 278 46.24 -7.96 -42.43
C PRO A 278 46.72 -7.94 -43.89
N ASN A 279 47.89 -8.49 -44.18
CA ASN A 279 48.51 -8.45 -45.51
C ASN A 279 47.58 -8.95 -46.63
N ALA A 280 46.78 -9.99 -46.38
CA ALA A 280 45.82 -10.53 -47.34
C ALA A 280 44.69 -9.55 -47.72
N LEU A 281 44.28 -8.68 -46.79
CA LEU A 281 43.28 -7.63 -47.06
C LEU A 281 43.94 -6.41 -47.70
N PHE A 282 45.20 -6.13 -47.36
CA PHE A 282 45.96 -5.06 -47.99
C PHE A 282 46.17 -5.32 -49.48
N GLU A 283 46.53 -6.55 -49.89
CA GLU A 283 46.69 -6.91 -51.30
C GLU A 283 45.39 -6.73 -52.10
N GLN A 284 44.24 -7.06 -51.50
CA GLN A 284 42.92 -6.87 -52.13
C GLN A 284 42.58 -5.38 -52.32
N HIS A 285 42.91 -4.53 -51.35
CA HIS A 285 42.65 -3.09 -51.41
C HIS A 285 43.84 -2.26 -51.91
N GLN A 286 44.91 -2.90 -52.40
CA GLN A 286 46.17 -2.23 -52.72
C GLN A 286 45.98 -1.15 -53.81
N ALA A 287 45.20 -1.46 -54.84
CA ALA A 287 44.90 -0.52 -55.92
C ALA A 287 44.14 0.71 -55.40
N GLU A 288 43.16 0.50 -54.53
CA GLU A 288 42.34 1.57 -53.92
C GLU A 288 43.15 2.42 -52.94
N ILE A 289 44.03 1.80 -52.15
CA ILE A 289 44.92 2.48 -51.20
C ILE A 289 45.98 3.30 -51.96
N MET A 290 46.53 2.78 -53.07
CA MET A 290 47.46 3.54 -53.93
C MET A 290 46.76 4.72 -54.62
N GLU A 291 45.52 4.56 -55.09
CA GLU A 291 44.73 5.67 -55.64
C GLU A 291 44.42 6.72 -54.55
N ALA A 292 44.12 6.28 -53.33
CA ALA A 292 43.92 7.17 -52.18
C ALA A 292 45.21 7.90 -51.76
N MET A 293 46.37 7.23 -51.83
CA MET A 293 47.69 7.84 -51.63
C MET A 293 47.97 8.93 -52.67
N GLY A 294 47.69 8.66 -53.95
CA GLY A 294 47.92 9.61 -55.05
C GLY A 294 46.93 10.77 -55.10
N SER A 295 45.68 10.55 -54.69
CA SER A 295 44.63 11.58 -54.68
C SER A 295 44.56 12.41 -53.39
N GLY A 296 45.47 12.16 -52.43
CA GLY A 296 45.52 12.89 -51.16
C GLY A 296 44.37 12.55 -50.21
N ASN A 297 43.67 11.44 -50.43
CA ASN A 297 42.52 10.99 -49.64
C ASN A 297 42.91 10.05 -48.49
N ILE A 298 44.13 10.21 -47.96
CA ILE A 298 44.60 9.49 -46.78
C ILE A 298 44.74 10.43 -45.61
N ARG A 299 44.06 10.09 -44.52
CA ARG A 299 44.11 10.84 -43.27
C ARG A 299 45.24 10.30 -42.40
N GLN A 300 46.16 11.18 -42.00
CA GLN A 300 47.22 10.85 -41.03
C GLN A 300 46.65 10.51 -39.66
#